data_AF-A0A928G1G2-F1
#
_entry.id   AF-A0A928G1G2-F1
#
_cell.length_a   1.000
_cell.length_b   1.000
_cell.length_c   1.000
_cell.angle_alpha   90.00
_cell.angle_beta   90.00
_cell.angle_gamma   90.00
#
_symmetry.space_group_name_H-M   'P 1'
#
loop_
_entity.id
_entity.type
_entity.pdbx_description
1 polymer ?
#
loop_
_entity_poly.entity_id
_entity_poly.type
_entity_poly.pdbx_seq_one_letter_code
_entity_poly.pdbx_strand_id
1 'polypeptide(L)'
;MSEIRLNAYHIMWLFVFFDLPTSTKTERKAAAQFRKALEKDGFSMMQYSVYVRHCPSKENMNVHITRVRASMPPSGLTSILSITDKQYGEIQNFWGKVERAKLTTPQQLEFF
;
A
#
# COMPACT_ATOMS: atom_id res chain seq x y z
N MET A 1 -18.95 13.12 20.53
CA MET A 1 -18.35 13.90 19.43
C MET A 1 -18.49 13.05 18.18
N SER A 2 -19.27 13.49 17.20
CA SER A 2 -19.69 12.65 16.07
C SER A 2 -18.54 12.33 15.12
N GLU A 3 -18.47 11.08 14.67
CA GLU A 3 -17.54 10.54 13.65
C GLU A 3 -17.46 11.43 12.39
N ILE A 4 -18.51 12.22 12.15
CA ILE A 4 -18.66 13.20 11.07
C ILE A 4 -17.52 14.24 11.03
N ARG A 5 -16.92 14.63 12.18
CA ARG A 5 -15.82 15.62 12.19
C ARG A 5 -14.46 15.06 11.76
N LEU A 6 -14.21 13.76 11.88
CA LEU A 6 -12.99 13.15 11.34
C LEU A 6 -13.01 13.11 9.80
N ASN A 7 -14.20 13.18 9.20
CA ASN A 7 -14.39 13.28 7.76
C ASN A 7 -14.02 14.66 7.17
N ALA A 8 -13.64 15.64 8.00
CA ALA A 8 -13.13 16.93 7.52
C ALA A 8 -11.67 16.84 7.00
N TYR A 9 -10.94 15.79 7.40
CA TYR A 9 -9.67 15.39 6.79
C TYR A 9 -9.90 14.02 6.16
N HIS A 10 -10.13 13.98 4.85
CA HIS A 10 -10.39 12.72 4.16
C HIS A 10 -9.16 11.82 4.25
N ILE A 11 -9.19 10.86 5.19
CA ILE A 11 -8.21 9.79 5.29
C ILE A 11 -8.25 9.02 3.97
N MET A 12 -7.08 8.84 3.37
CA MET A 12 -6.90 8.18 2.09
C MET A 12 -6.03 6.94 2.26
N TRP A 13 -6.17 6.00 1.35
CA TRP A 13 -5.30 4.86 1.18
C TRP A 13 -4.72 4.86 -0.22
N LEU A 14 -3.43 4.56 -0.33
CA LEU A 14 -2.73 4.40 -1.59
C LEU A 14 -2.43 2.95 -1.84
N PHE A 15 -2.88 2.46 -2.99
CA PHE A 15 -2.46 1.20 -3.56
C PHE A 15 -1.41 1.46 -4.63
N VAL A 16 -0.35 0.66 -4.61
CA VAL A 16 0.67 0.60 -5.65
C VAL A 16 0.65 -0.81 -6.21
N PHE A 17 0.16 -0.93 -7.44
CA PHE A 17 0.19 -2.15 -8.23
C PHE A 17 1.39 -2.09 -9.16
N PHE A 18 2.15 -3.17 -9.29
CA PHE A 18 3.27 -3.18 -10.23
C PHE A 18 3.47 -4.54 -10.90
N ASP A 19 3.86 -4.48 -12.17
CA ASP A 19 4.37 -5.63 -12.91
C ASP A 19 5.75 -5.27 -13.44
N LEU A 20 6.78 -5.85 -12.82
CA LEU A 20 8.17 -5.50 -13.09
C LEU A 20 8.88 -6.71 -13.69
N PRO A 21 9.71 -6.53 -14.72
CA PRO A 21 10.47 -7.63 -15.30
C PRO A 21 11.46 -8.21 -14.27
N THR A 22 11.71 -9.51 -14.35
CA THR A 22 12.59 -10.24 -13.41
C THR A 22 13.48 -11.31 -14.08
N SER A 23 13.58 -11.30 -15.41
CA SER A 23 14.30 -12.31 -16.18
C SER A 23 15.81 -12.22 -15.97
N THR A 24 16.35 -11.00 -15.92
CA THR A 24 17.79 -10.76 -15.72
C THR A 24 18.14 -10.45 -14.26
N LYS A 25 19.41 -10.61 -13.89
CA LYS A 25 19.91 -10.25 -12.55
C LYS A 25 19.70 -8.76 -12.25
N THR A 26 19.89 -7.89 -13.25
CA THR A 26 19.72 -6.45 -13.12
C THR A 26 18.26 -6.08 -12.87
N GLU A 27 17.34 -6.67 -13.63
CA GLU A 27 15.89 -6.50 -13.46
C GLU A 27 15.42 -6.94 -12.06
N ARG A 28 15.85 -8.13 -11.60
CA ARG A 28 15.54 -8.60 -10.23
C ARG A 28 16.05 -7.64 -9.16
N LYS A 29 17.25 -7.09 -9.34
CA LYS A 29 17.83 -6.11 -8.41
C LYS A 29 17.01 -4.83 -8.38
N ALA A 30 16.62 -4.30 -9.54
CA ALA A 30 15.79 -3.10 -9.64
C ALA A 30 14.40 -3.31 -9.00
N ALA A 31 13.75 -4.45 -9.28
CA ALA A 31 12.47 -4.80 -8.66
C ALA A 31 12.58 -4.94 -7.14
N ALA A 32 13.65 -5.54 -6.63
CA ALA A 32 13.90 -5.63 -5.19
C ALA A 32 14.17 -4.25 -4.55
N GLN A 33 14.86 -3.35 -5.24
CA GLN A 33 15.09 -1.98 -4.78
C GLN A 33 13.78 -1.17 -4.72
N PHE A 34 12.91 -1.30 -5.72
CA PHE A 34 11.60 -0.65 -5.72
C PHE A 34 10.74 -1.10 -4.52
N ARG A 35 10.64 -2.42 -4.28
CA ARG A 35 9.92 -2.95 -3.10
C ARG A 35 10.47 -2.40 -1.78
N LYS A 36 11.80 -2.38 -1.62
CA LYS A 36 12.45 -1.82 -0.42
C LYS A 36 12.19 -0.31 -0.28
N ALA A 37 12.10 0.42 -1.38
CA ALA A 37 11.78 1.84 -1.36
C ALA A 37 10.34 2.06 -0.87
N LEU A 38 9.38 1.25 -1.32
CA LEU A 38 8.00 1.25 -0.83
C LEU A 38 7.94 0.96 0.68
N GLU A 39 8.60 -0.10 1.13
CA GLU A 39 8.64 -0.49 2.55
C GLU A 39 9.26 0.62 3.42
N LYS A 40 10.36 1.23 2.95
CA LYS A 40 11.01 2.36 3.65
C LYS A 40 10.13 3.61 3.70
N ASP A 41 9.32 3.85 2.67
CA ASP A 41 8.33 4.93 2.65
C ASP A 41 7.03 4.55 3.40
N GLY A 42 7.02 3.41 4.08
CA GLY A 42 5.97 2.93 4.97
C GLY A 42 4.75 2.35 4.25
N PHE A 43 4.93 1.79 3.06
CA PHE A 43 3.95 0.90 2.46
C PHE A 43 4.08 -0.51 3.05
N SER A 44 2.95 -1.19 3.20
CA SER A 44 2.88 -2.60 3.60
C SER A 44 2.49 -3.47 2.41
N MET A 45 3.10 -4.65 2.29
CA MET A 45 2.69 -5.62 1.26
C MET A 45 1.30 -6.17 1.59
N MET A 46 0.34 -5.99 0.68
CA MET A 46 -1.02 -6.54 0.82
C MET A 46 -1.13 -7.89 0.10
N GLN A 47 -0.62 -7.96 -1.13
CA GLN A 47 -0.52 -9.17 -1.94
C GLN A 47 0.79 -9.12 -2.75
N TYR A 48 1.12 -10.19 -3.48
CA TYR A 48 2.22 -10.11 -4.44
C TYR A 48 1.94 -8.99 -5.44
N SER A 49 2.96 -8.16 -5.67
CA SER A 49 2.88 -7.01 -6.57
C SER A 49 1.87 -5.92 -6.17
N VAL A 50 1.33 -5.95 -4.95
CA VAL A 50 0.39 -4.95 -4.44
C VAL A 50 0.82 -4.48 -3.05
N TYR A 51 1.13 -3.19 -2.95
CA TYR A 51 1.53 -2.54 -1.72
C TYR A 51 0.53 -1.45 -1.36
N VAL A 52 0.30 -1.24 -0.07
CA VAL A 52 -0.72 -0.31 0.43
C VAL A 52 -0.17 0.61 1.53
N ARG A 53 -0.63 1.86 1.57
CA ARG A 53 -0.26 2.83 2.61
C ARG A 53 -1.46 3.66 3.06
N HIS A 54 -1.64 3.79 4.38
CA HIS A 54 -2.55 4.74 4.99
C HIS A 54 -1.96 6.15 4.93
N CYS A 55 -2.77 7.12 4.50
CA CYS A 55 -2.42 8.53 4.38
C CYS A 55 -3.44 9.38 5.18
N PRO A 56 -2.99 10.15 6.19
CA PRO A 56 -3.90 10.95 7.01
C PRO A 56 -4.54 12.14 6.26
N SER A 57 -4.02 12.51 5.08
CA SER A 57 -4.60 13.55 4.23
C SER A 57 -4.24 13.36 2.75
N LYS A 58 -4.93 14.10 1.88
CA LYS A 58 -4.66 14.13 0.43
C LYS A 58 -3.30 14.74 0.10
N GLU A 59 -2.84 15.71 0.88
CA GLU A 59 -1.52 16.33 0.72
C GLU A 59 -0.41 15.32 1.04
N ASN A 60 -0.57 14.57 2.15
CA ASN A 60 0.36 13.50 2.49
C ASN A 60 0.38 12.42 1.41
N MET A 61 -0.79 12.03 0.90
CA MET A 61 -0.93 11.10 -0.22
C MET A 61 -0.13 11.57 -1.45
N ASN A 62 -0.25 12.84 -1.87
CA ASN A 62 0.46 13.37 -3.03
C ASN A 62 1.99 13.35 -2.87
N VAL A 63 2.50 13.58 -1.66
CA VAL A 63 3.93 13.43 -1.36
C VAL A 63 4.39 12.00 -1.63
N HIS A 64 3.62 11.02 -1.16
CA HIS A 64 3.95 9.60 -1.35
C HIS A 64 3.82 9.16 -2.83
N ILE A 65 2.82 9.65 -3.57
CA ILE A 65 2.73 9.42 -5.02
C ILE A 65 4.00 9.89 -5.73
N THR A 66 4.50 11.07 -5.38
CA THR A 66 5.72 11.64 -5.97
C THR A 66 6.95 10.78 -5.66
N ARG A 67 7.07 10.30 -4.42
CA ARG A 67 8.16 9.40 -3.99
C ARG A 67 8.11 8.05 -4.71
N VAL A 68 6.93 7.45 -4.84
CA VAL A 68 6.73 6.20 -5.59
C VAL A 68 7.23 6.39 -7.01
N ARG A 69 6.77 7.45 -7.71
CA ARG A 69 7.18 7.76 -9.08
C ARG A 69 8.70 7.95 -9.21
N ALA A 70 9.33 8.64 -8.27
CA ALA A 70 10.78 8.84 -8.27
C ALA A 70 11.58 7.54 -8.03
N SER A 71 11.00 6.57 -7.32
CA SER A 71 11.63 5.29 -7.03
C SER A 71 11.43 4.21 -8.10
N MET A 72 10.57 4.48 -9.11
CA MET A 72 10.22 3.49 -10.12
C MET A 72 11.45 2.97 -10.90
N PRO A 73 11.51 1.67 -11.19
CA PRO A 73 12.54 1.12 -12.06
C PRO A 73 12.37 1.63 -13.51
N PRO A 74 13.43 1.54 -14.35
CA PRO A 74 13.39 2.01 -15.73
C PRO A 74 12.45 1.22 -16.65
N SER A 75 12.03 0.02 -16.25
CA SER A 75 11.14 -0.85 -17.00
C SER A 75 10.10 -1.50 -16.10
N GLY A 76 8.96 -1.87 -16.69
CA GLY A 76 7.80 -2.39 -15.99
C GLY A 76 6.65 -1.39 -15.90
N LEU A 77 5.49 -1.86 -15.44
CA LEU A 77 4.29 -1.07 -15.25
C LEU A 77 4.08 -0.82 -13.75
N THR A 78 3.68 0.39 -13.39
CA THR A 78 3.21 0.71 -12.04
C THR A 78 1.94 1.54 -12.15
N SER A 79 0.90 1.12 -11.44
CA SER A 79 -0.38 1.82 -11.34
C SER A 79 -0.62 2.20 -9.89
N ILE A 80 -1.12 3.42 -9.67
CA ILE A 80 -1.45 3.91 -8.34
C ILE A 80 -2.96 4.16 -8.28
N LEU A 81 -3.60 3.65 -7.24
CA LEU A 81 -5.01 3.91 -6.94
C LEU A 81 -5.12 4.57 -5.57
N SER A 82 -5.85 5.67 -5.52
CA SER A 82 -6.19 6.38 -4.29
C SER A 82 -7.64 6.12 -3.94
N ILE A 83 -7.90 5.59 -2.75
CA ILE A 83 -9.26 5.38 -2.24
C ILE A 83 -9.43 6.02 -0.88
N THR A 84 -10.66 6.31 -0.49
CA THR A 84 -10.97 6.78 0.87
C THR A 84 -10.88 5.66 1.89
N ASP A 85 -10.73 6.00 3.16
CA ASP A 85 -10.77 5.04 4.27
C ASP A 85 -12.03 4.16 4.26
N LYS A 86 -13.20 4.77 3.96
CA LYS A 86 -14.46 4.03 3.81
C LYS A 86 -14.39 2.98 2.70
N GLN A 87 -13.89 3.35 1.53
CA GLN A 87 -13.74 2.42 0.40
C GLN A 87 -12.72 1.31 0.68
N TYR A 88 -11.67 1.62 1.46
CA TYR A 88 -10.72 0.60 1.92
C TYR A 88 -11.40 -0.41 2.86
N GLY A 89 -12.23 0.04 3.79
CA GLY A 89 -13.02 -0.83 4.66
C GLY A 89 -14.03 -1.72 3.92
N GLU A 90 -14.45 -1.32 2.72
CA GLU A 90 -15.37 -2.08 1.85
C GLU A 90 -14.67 -3.17 1.02
N ILE A 91 -13.34 -3.36 1.17
CA ILE A 91 -12.61 -4.40 0.44
C ILE A 91 -13.08 -5.79 0.86
N GLN A 92 -13.57 -6.55 -0.11
CA GLN A 92 -13.96 -7.95 0.08
C GLN A 92 -12.79 -8.87 -0.26
N ASN A 93 -12.33 -9.65 0.72
CA ASN A 93 -11.24 -10.61 0.56
C ASN A 93 -11.80 -12.03 0.51
N PHE A 94 -11.49 -12.76 -0.56
CA PHE A 94 -11.85 -14.16 -0.74
C PHE A 94 -10.59 -15.02 -0.79
N TRP A 95 -10.60 -16.14 -0.06
CA TRP A 95 -9.50 -17.10 -0.06
C TRP A 95 -9.91 -18.35 -0.86
N GLY A 96 -8.92 -19.00 -1.50
CA GLY A 96 -9.13 -20.33 -2.07
C GLY A 96 -9.41 -21.37 -0.97
N LYS A 97 -9.70 -22.62 -1.37
CA LYS A 97 -10.06 -23.74 -0.46
C LYS A 97 -9.01 -24.12 0.59
N VAL A 98 -7.81 -23.53 0.54
CA VAL A 98 -6.73 -23.77 1.50
C VAL A 98 -6.61 -22.53 2.39
N GLU A 99 -6.93 -22.70 3.67
CA GLU A 99 -6.88 -21.64 4.68
C GLU A 99 -5.43 -21.16 4.85
N ARG A 100 -5.18 -19.87 4.57
CA ARG A 100 -3.90 -19.27 4.96
C ARG A 100 -3.89 -19.06 6.47
N ALA A 101 -2.71 -19.22 7.08
CA ALA A 101 -2.50 -18.82 8.46
C ALA A 101 -2.98 -17.37 8.64
N LYS A 102 -3.89 -17.16 9.60
CA LYS A 102 -4.39 -15.83 9.94
C LYS A 102 -3.19 -14.95 10.26
N LEU A 103 -3.14 -13.75 9.67
CA LEU A 103 -2.17 -12.73 10.08
C LEU A 103 -2.40 -12.48 11.57
N THR A 104 -1.34 -12.59 12.37
CA THR A 104 -1.38 -12.25 13.79
C THR A 104 -1.86 -10.81 13.89
N THR A 105 -3.09 -10.62 14.37
CA THR A 105 -3.64 -9.28 14.60
C THR A 105 -2.73 -8.61 15.61
N PRO A 106 -2.14 -7.43 15.30
CA PRO A 106 -1.36 -6.71 16.28
C PRO A 106 -2.25 -6.47 17.50
N GLN A 107 -1.79 -6.90 18.66
CA GLN A 107 -2.53 -6.74 19.91
C GLN A 107 -2.75 -5.24 20.12
N GLN A 108 -4.01 -4.82 20.13
CA GLN A 108 -4.37 -3.43 20.42
C GLN A 108 -3.90 -3.12 21.84
N LEU A 109 -2.93 -2.23 21.97
CA LEU A 109 -2.49 -1.73 23.26
C LEU A 109 -3.59 -0.81 23.78
N GLU A 110 -4.36 -1.29 24.75
CA GLU A 110 -5.25 -0.44 25.53
C GLU A 110 -4.38 0.43 26.45
N PHE A 111 -4.50 1.74 26.30
CA PHE A 111 -4.02 2.67 27.32
C PHE A 111 -5.12 2.77 28.38
N PHE A 112 -4.91 2.09 29.52
CA PHE A 112 -5.73 2.21 30.72
C PHE A 112 -5.52 3.57 31.40
#